data_AF-A0A6I6GMW3-F1
#
_entry.id   AF-A0A6I6GMW3-F1
#
_cell.length_a   1.000
_cell.length_b   1.000
_cell.length_c   1.000
_cell.angle_alpha   90.00
_cell.angle_beta   90.00
_cell.angle_gamma   90.00
#
_symmetry.space_group_name_H-M   'P 1'
#
loop_
_entity.id
_entity.type
_entity.pdbx_description
1 polymer ?
#
loop_
_entity_poly.entity_id
_entity_poly.type
_entity_poly.pdbx_seq_one_letter_code
_entity_poly.pdbx_strand_id
1 'polypeptide(L)'
;MNTGYMHPVLAEASLPISIPSCHCREMLQYQILSNVGQILRQGWFKGSNIYISTRMLPKGQRFLLRIVCNDQVLHEGRFETMVD
;
A
#
# COMPACT_ATOMS: atom_id res chain seq x y z
N MET A 1 -22.71 -28.82 -11.72
CA MET A 1 -21.40 -28.13 -11.86
C MET A 1 -21.52 -26.81 -11.12
N ASN A 2 -20.93 -26.71 -9.92
CA ASN A 2 -21.05 -25.52 -9.08
C ASN A 2 -19.80 -24.66 -9.34
N THR A 3 -19.93 -23.62 -10.16
CA THR A 3 -18.87 -22.61 -10.32
C THR A 3 -18.88 -21.73 -9.08
N GLY A 4 -18.25 -22.23 -8.00
CA GLY A 4 -17.99 -21.45 -6.81
C GLY A 4 -17.03 -20.32 -7.17
N TYR A 5 -17.58 -19.18 -7.58
CA TYR A 5 -16.84 -17.93 -7.61
C TYR A 5 -16.44 -17.62 -6.16
N MET A 6 -15.23 -18.04 -5.78
CA MET A 6 -14.59 -17.59 -4.55
C MET A 6 -14.35 -16.09 -4.71
N HIS A 7 -15.21 -15.29 -4.07
CA HIS A 7 -14.92 -13.87 -3.91
C HIS A 7 -13.56 -13.75 -3.21
N PRO A 8 -12.62 -12.95 -3.74
CA PRO A 8 -11.33 -12.77 -3.08
C PRO A 8 -11.60 -12.22 -1.68
N VAL A 9 -11.24 -13.01 -0.66
CA VAL A 9 -11.33 -12.57 0.72
C VAL A 9 -10.31 -11.44 0.87
N LEU A 10 -10.78 -10.26 1.26
CA LEU A 10 -9.98 -9.05 1.36
C LEU A 10 -9.25 -9.05 2.72
N ALA A 11 -7.96 -8.72 2.74
CA ALA A 11 -7.20 -8.60 3.99
C ALA A 11 -7.28 -7.18 4.56
N GLU A 12 -7.54 -7.05 5.87
CA GLU A 12 -7.47 -5.77 6.58
C GLU A 12 -6.24 -5.75 7.48
N ALA A 13 -5.19 -5.08 7.02
CA ALA A 13 -4.03 -4.71 7.84
C ALA A 13 -3.82 -3.20 7.73
N SER A 14 -3.44 -2.59 8.85
CA SER A 14 -2.99 -1.20 8.90
C SER A 14 -1.48 -1.19 8.95
N LEU A 15 -0.84 -0.60 7.95
CA LEU A 15 0.61 -0.43 7.89
C LEU A 15 0.96 0.98 8.39
N PRO A 16 1.51 1.13 9.61
CA PRO A 16 2.03 2.41 10.08
C PRO A 16 3.37 2.67 9.39
N ILE A 17 3.47 3.77 8.64
CA ILE A 17 4.71 4.17 7.97
C ILE A 17 5.12 5.54 8.44
N SER A 18 6.39 5.64 8.87
CA SER A 18 7.02 6.90 9.24
C SER A 18 7.97 7.37 8.13
N ILE A 19 7.84 8.64 7.76
CA ILE A 19 8.66 9.34 6.79
C ILE A 19 9.55 10.35 7.52
N PRO A 20 10.80 10.59 7.07
CA PRO A 20 11.67 11.59 7.67
C PRO A 20 10.99 12.95 7.83
N SER A 21 11.16 13.57 8.99
CA SER A 21 10.48 14.82 9.35
C SER A 21 10.81 16.00 8.43
N CYS A 22 11.92 15.96 7.70
CA CYS A 22 12.26 16.96 6.68
C CYS A 22 11.19 17.07 5.58
N HIS A 23 10.40 16.02 5.34
CA HIS A 23 9.34 16.00 4.33
C HIS A 23 7.94 16.26 4.90
N CYS A 24 7.79 16.52 6.20
CA CYS A 24 6.46 16.61 6.84
C CYS A 24 5.57 17.76 6.34
N ARG A 25 6.18 18.78 5.70
CA ARG A 25 5.47 19.93 5.12
C ARG A 25 5.09 19.72 3.66
N GLU A 26 5.63 18.69 3.03
CA GLU A 26 5.43 18.39 1.62
C GLU A 26 4.17 17.56 1.40
N MET A 27 3.64 17.63 0.17
CA MET A 27 2.55 16.77 -0.26
C MET A 27 3.15 15.48 -0.82
N LEU A 28 2.87 14.36 -0.14
CA LEU A 28 3.46 13.06 -0.43
C LEU A 28 2.44 12.18 -1.14
N GLN A 29 2.89 11.38 -2.10
CA GLN A 29 2.06 10.36 -2.73
C GLN A 29 2.41 8.99 -2.15
N TYR A 30 1.43 8.21 -1.72
CA TYR A 30 1.61 6.78 -1.51
C TYR A 30 1.09 6.00 -2.72
N GLN A 31 1.76 4.90 -3.05
CA GLN A 31 1.40 3.98 -4.12
C GLN A 31 1.52 2.54 -3.61
N ILE A 32 0.45 1.76 -3.78
CA ILE A 32 0.46 0.31 -3.61
C ILE A 32 0.56 -0.28 -5.01
N LEU A 33 1.62 -1.01 -5.27
CA LEU A 33 1.93 -1.64 -6.53
C LEU A 33 1.81 -3.16 -6.39
N SER A 34 1.32 -3.83 -7.42
CA SER A 34 1.36 -5.29 -7.50
C SER A 34 2.80 -5.79 -7.67
N ASN A 35 3.02 -7.10 -7.55
CA ASN A 35 4.33 -7.71 -7.82
C ASN A 35 4.86 -7.46 -9.24
N VAL A 36 4.00 -7.13 -10.21
CA VAL A 36 4.40 -6.81 -11.59
C VAL A 36 4.51 -5.30 -11.84
N GLY A 37 4.42 -4.48 -10.79
CA GLY A 37 4.60 -3.03 -10.86
C GLY A 37 3.36 -2.23 -11.28
N GLN A 38 2.19 -2.87 -11.39
CA GLN A 38 0.93 -2.14 -11.67
C GLN A 38 0.45 -1.42 -10.41
N ILE A 39 0.08 -0.14 -10.53
CA ILE A 39 -0.55 0.61 -9.43
C ILE A 39 -1.92 0.00 -9.13
N LEU A 40 -2.06 -0.59 -7.95
CA LEU A 40 -3.32 -1.11 -7.41
C LEU A 40 -4.10 -0.02 -6.69
N ARG A 41 -3.40 0.87 -5.98
CA ARG A 41 -3.98 1.99 -5.25
C ARG A 41 -2.97 3.11 -5.12
N GLN A 42 -3.44 4.35 -5.13
CA GLN A 42 -2.61 5.50 -4.82
C GLN A 42 -3.43 6.57 -4.10
N GLY A 43 -2.74 7.46 -3.41
CA GLY A 43 -3.36 8.64 -2.81
C GLY A 43 -2.32 9.62 -2.30
N TRP A 44 -2.79 10.74 -1.79
CA TRP A 44 -1.95 11.82 -1.31
C TRP A 44 -2.16 12.06 0.18
N PHE A 45 -1.10 12.42 0.87
CA PHE A 45 -1.15 12.80 2.27
C PHE A 45 -0.08 13.85 2.60
N LYS A 46 -0.25 14.50 3.75
CA LYS A 46 0.72 15.46 4.28
C LYS A 46 1.05 15.08 5.72
N GLY A 47 2.33 15.05 6.05
CA GLY A 47 2.83 14.71 7.37
C GLY A 47 3.92 13.66 7.34
N SER A 48 4.42 13.30 8.53
CA SER A 48 5.50 12.33 8.71
C SER A 48 4.99 10.91 9.00
N ASN A 49 3.69 10.71 9.18
CA ASN A 49 3.12 9.40 9.45
C ASN A 49 1.87 9.20 8.60
N ILE A 50 1.72 7.99 8.07
CA ILE A 50 0.53 7.56 7.35
C ILE A 50 0.12 6.17 7.81
N TYR A 51 -1.19 5.96 7.89
CA TYR A 51 -1.79 4.65 8.06
C TYR A 51 -2.37 4.20 6.73
N ILE A 52 -1.85 3.10 6.19
CA ILE A 52 -2.33 2.55 4.93
C ILE A 52 -3.13 1.30 5.22
N SER A 53 -4.41 1.34 4.88
CA SER A 53 -5.30 0.18 4.93
C SER A 53 -5.10 -0.67 3.67
N THR A 54 -4.80 -1.95 3.86
CA THR A 54 -4.75 -2.95 2.79
C THR A 54 -6.14 -3.49 2.41
N ARG A 55 -7.22 -2.92 2.95
CA ARG A 55 -8.60 -3.34 2.62
C ARG A 55 -8.75 -3.32 1.10
N MET A 56 -9.37 -4.38 0.58
CA MET A 56 -9.54 -4.64 -0.86
C MET A 56 -8.33 -5.20 -1.61
N LEU A 57 -7.19 -5.44 -0.95
CA LEU A 57 -6.12 -6.25 -1.53
C LEU A 57 -6.42 -7.75 -1.35
N PRO A 58 -6.19 -8.59 -2.38
CA PRO A 58 -6.33 -10.04 -2.26
C PRO A 58 -5.46 -10.60 -1.13
N LYS A 59 -5.98 -11.53 -0.32
CA LYS A 59 -5.22 -12.30 0.69
C LYS A 59 -4.07 -13.10 0.07
N GLY A 60 -2.97 -13.26 0.80
CA GLY A 60 -1.77 -13.97 0.35
C GLY A 60 -1.03 -13.30 -0.82
N GLN A 61 -1.39 -12.07 -1.16
CA GLN A 61 -0.77 -11.34 -2.26
C GLN A 61 0.34 -10.45 -1.74
N ARG A 62 1.50 -10.58 -2.39
CA ARG A 62 2.65 -9.72 -2.17
C ARG A 62 2.46 -8.43 -2.98
N PHE A 63 2.71 -7.31 -2.34
CA PHE A 63 2.62 -5.99 -2.93
C PHE A 63 3.77 -5.11 -2.44
N LEU A 64 4.02 -4.04 -3.19
CA LEU A 64 5.03 -3.04 -2.89
C LEU A 64 4.31 -1.75 -2.48
N LEU A 65 4.61 -1.23 -1.31
CA LEU A 65 4.24 0.11 -0.92
C LEU A 65 5.40 1.05 -1.21
N ARG A 66 5.09 2.15 -1.88
CA ARG A 66 6.03 3.23 -2.19
C ARG A 66 5.47 4.56 -1.71
N ILE A 67 6.32 5.41 -1.16
CA ILE A 67 6.01 6.82 -0.87
C ILE A 67 6.94 7.70 -1.69
N VAL A 68 6.36 8.63 -2.44
CA VAL A 68 7.03 9.51 -3.41
C VAL A 68 6.83 10.96 -3.01
N CYS A 69 7.87 11.77 -3.15
CA CYS A 69 7.82 13.23 -3.07
C CYS A 69 8.60 13.83 -4.23
N ASN A 70 8.00 14.74 -5.00
CA ASN A 70 8.66 15.41 -6.13
C ASN A 70 9.44 14.42 -7.04
N ASP A 71 8.78 13.33 -7.43
CA ASP A 71 9.33 12.22 -8.23
C ASP A 71 10.47 11.41 -7.58
N GLN A 72 10.82 11.68 -6.32
CA GLN A 72 11.79 10.91 -5.54
C GLN A 72 11.10 9.89 -4.63
N VAL A 73 11.59 8.66 -4.61
CA VAL A 73 11.11 7.63 -3.69
C VAL A 73 11.72 7.86 -2.30
N LEU A 74 10.88 8.17 -1.32
CA LEU A 74 11.28 8.38 0.07
C LEU A 74 11.20 7.10 0.90
N HIS A 75 10.28 6.20 0.55
CA HIS A 75 10.12 4.91 1.22
C HIS A 75 9.66 3.86 0.22
N GLU A 76 10.20 2.66 0.36
CA GLU A 76 9.77 1.49 -0.38
C GLU A 76 9.82 0.26 0.53
N GLY A 77 8.69 -0.45 0.64
CA GLY A 77 8.54 -1.63 1.49
C GLY A 77 7.71 -2.70 0.80
N ARG A 78 8.13 -3.96 0.95
CA ARG A 78 7.39 -5.13 0.45
C ARG A 78 6.57 -5.74 1.56
N PHE A 79 5.30 -5.97 1.28
CA PHE A 79 4.34 -6.48 2.25
C PHE A 79 3.59 -7.65 1.64
N GLU A 80 3.04 -8.48 2.50
CA GLU A 80 2.17 -9.59 2.14
C GLU A 80 0.90 -9.48 2.96
N THR A 81 -0.24 -9.57 2.31
CA THR A 81 -1.51 -9.65 3.01
C THR A 81 -1.58 -10.99 3.75
N MET A 82 -1.83 -10.97 5.06
CA MET A 82 -1.88 -12.18 5.88
C MET A 82 -2.90 -13.18 5.32
N VAL A 83 -2.49 -14.44 5.29
CA VAL A 83 -3.37 -15.59 5.04
C VAL A 83 -3.81 -16.07 6.42
N ASP A 84 -5.11 -15.94 6.73
CA ASP A 84 -5.68 -16.62 7.90
C ASP A 84 -5.72 -18.13 7.67
#